data_AF-A0A1F8UAV5-F1
#
_entry.id   AF-A0A1F8UAV5-F1
#
_cell.length_a   1.000
_cell.length_b   1.000
_cell.length_c   1.000
_cell.angle_alpha   90.00
_cell.angle_beta   90.00
_cell.angle_gamma   90.00
#
_symmetry.space_group_name_H-M   'P 1'
#
loop_
_entity.id
_entity.type
_entity.pdbx_description
1 polymer ?
#
loop_
_entity_poly.entity_id
_entity_poly.type
_entity_poly.pdbx_seq_one_letter_code
_entity_poly.pdbx_strand_id
1 'polypeptide(L)'
;MNIAVVLALTGAAFNVGNDLLYRKVSIFNRGTGPLPFYLMSSAASSVFALGFIMFNSRGIRELHFGTPDLVYGGVLGVLSFVTYMLYLTSFSGDNTSMSVTIYRMNLIPGILLAMLFLGER
;
A
#
# COMPACT_ATOMS: atom_id res chain seq x y z
N MET A 1 -6.75 -25.17 -4.85
CA MET A 1 -5.80 -24.03 -4.79
C MET A 1 -6.10 -23.24 -3.51
N ASN A 2 -5.10 -23.02 -2.66
CA ASN A 2 -5.31 -22.37 -1.36
C ASN A 2 -5.73 -20.90 -1.55
N ILE A 3 -6.79 -20.45 -0.87
CA ILE A 3 -7.32 -19.08 -0.99
C ILE A 3 -6.26 -18.02 -0.66
N ALA A 4 -5.34 -18.33 0.26
CA ALA A 4 -4.22 -17.45 0.59
C ALA A 4 -3.28 -17.23 -0.61
N VAL A 5 -3.04 -18.27 -1.41
CA VAL A 5 -2.20 -18.18 -2.63
C VAL A 5 -2.89 -17.30 -3.68
N VAL A 6 -4.21 -17.44 -3.84
CA VAL A 6 -4.98 -16.61 -4.77
C VAL A 6 -4.93 -15.14 -4.36
N LEU A 7 -5.14 -14.83 -3.08
CA LEU A 7 -5.07 -13.46 -2.56
C LEU A 7 -3.66 -12.87 -2.71
N ALA A 8 -2.61 -13.64 -2.41
CA ALA A 8 -1.23 -13.20 -2.55
C ALA A 8 -0.86 -12.89 -4.01
N LEU A 9 -1.22 -13.77 -4.95
CA LEU A 9 -0.97 -13.55 -6.38
C LEU A 9 -1.75 -12.36 -6.93
N THR A 10 -3.00 -12.21 -6.50
CA THR A 10 -3.86 -11.08 -6.90
C THR A 10 -3.28 -9.77 -6.39
N GLY A 11 -2.92 -9.69 -5.11
CA GLY A 11 -2.28 -8.50 -4.52
C GLY A 11 -0.95 -8.16 -5.19
N ALA A 12 -0.12 -9.17 -5.50
CA ALA A 12 1.14 -8.96 -6.22
C ALA A 12 0.92 -8.41 -7.63
N ALA A 13 -0.08 -8.92 -8.37
CA ALA A 13 -0.42 -8.45 -9.71
C ALA A 13 -0.93 -7.00 -9.69
N PHE A 14 -1.78 -6.64 -8.73
CA PHE A 14 -2.26 -5.26 -8.56
C PHE A 14 -1.13 -4.28 -8.23
N ASN A 15 -0.23 -4.66 -7.33
CA ASN A 15 0.92 -3.81 -6.96
C ASN A 15 1.82 -3.56 -8.17
N VAL A 16 2.19 -4.61 -8.92
CA VAL A 16 3.02 -4.48 -10.12
C VAL A 16 2.30 -3.67 -11.21
N GLY A 17 1.00 -3.87 -11.41
CA GLY A 17 0.21 -3.09 -12.36
C GLY A 17 0.20 -1.60 -12.02
N ASN A 18 0.06 -1.26 -10.74
CA ASN A 18 0.07 0.11 -10.26
C ASN A 18 1.46 0.77 -10.44
N ASP A 19 2.54 0.03 -10.18
CA ASP A 19 3.93 0.50 -10.39
C ASP A 19 4.19 0.83 -11.88
N LEU A 20 3.75 -0.05 -12.78
CA LEU A 20 3.89 0.15 -14.22
C LEU A 20 3.06 1.34 -14.72
N LEU A 21 1.84 1.50 -14.19
CA LEU A 21 0.96 2.62 -14.49
C LEU A 21 1.60 3.94 -14.03
N TYR A 22 2.12 4.00 -12.80
CA TYR A 22 2.82 5.17 -12.29
C TYR A 22 4.01 5.56 -13.16
N ARG A 23 4.89 4.59 -13.50
CA ARG A 23 6.04 4.83 -14.37
C ARG A 23 5.61 5.40 -15.73
N LYS A 24 4.55 4.84 -16.31
CA LYS A 24 4.03 5.33 -17.59
C LYS A 24 3.56 6.78 -17.44
N VAL A 25 2.75 7.08 -16.42
CA VAL A 25 2.25 8.44 -16.17
C VAL A 25 3.39 9.42 -15.89
N SER A 26 4.42 9.04 -15.12
CA SER A 26 5.55 9.93 -14.80
C SER A 26 6.42 10.25 -16.01
N ILE A 27 6.58 9.31 -16.95
CA ILE A 27 7.30 9.53 -18.22
C ILE A 27 6.53 10.49 -19.14
N PHE A 28 5.21 10.33 -19.26
CA PHE A 28 4.37 11.15 -20.14
C PHE A 28 4.05 12.53 -19.56
N ASN A 29 3.82 12.62 -18.25
CA ASN A 29 3.51 13.87 -17.55
C ASN A 29 4.71 14.34 -16.72
N ARG A 30 5.77 14.82 -17.40
CA ARG A 30 7.01 15.34 -16.78
C ARG A 30 6.83 16.44 -15.71
N GLY A 31 5.61 16.91 -15.44
CA GLY A 31 5.29 17.94 -14.44
C GLY A 31 4.35 17.52 -13.30
N THR A 32 3.70 16.34 -13.35
CA THR A 32 2.90 15.87 -12.21
C THR A 32 3.77 15.03 -11.30
N GLY A 33 4.18 15.59 -10.17
CA GLY A 33 4.98 14.89 -9.16
C GLY A 33 4.29 13.65 -8.57
N PRO A 34 4.91 12.97 -7.60
CA PRO A 34 4.37 11.74 -6.99
C PRO A 34 3.08 11.97 -6.19
N LEU A 35 2.86 13.20 -5.70
CA LEU A 35 1.79 13.51 -4.76
C LEU A 35 0.37 13.31 -5.33
N PRO A 36 -0.02 13.87 -6.51
CA PRO A 36 -1.34 13.62 -7.09
C PRO A 36 -1.64 12.14 -7.31
N PHE A 37 -0.63 11.37 -7.74
CA PHE A 37 -0.80 9.93 -7.95
C PHE A 37 -1.08 9.20 -6.63
N TYR A 38 -0.30 9.50 -5.58
CA TYR A 38 -0.56 8.94 -4.25
C TYR A 38 -1.96 9.28 -3.75
N LEU A 39 -2.38 10.54 -3.86
CA LEU A 39 -3.69 10.98 -3.37
C LEU A 39 -4.84 10.27 -4.09
N MET A 40 -4.75 10.10 -5.42
CA MET A 40 -5.74 9.35 -6.19
C MET A 40 -5.77 7.86 -5.79
N SER A 41 -4.60 7.24 -5.63
CA SER A 41 -4.48 5.84 -5.21
C SER A 41 -5.05 5.64 -3.81
N SER A 42 -4.69 6.49 -2.85
CA SER A 42 -5.19 6.44 -1.47
C SER A 42 -6.70 6.69 -1.40
N ALA A 43 -7.22 7.66 -2.16
CA ALA A 43 -8.67 7.90 -2.23
C ALA A 43 -9.42 6.70 -2.80
N ALA A 44 -8.91 6.09 -3.88
CA ALA A 44 -9.50 4.88 -4.45
C ALA A 44 -9.49 3.72 -3.44
N SER A 45 -8.38 3.48 -2.76
CA SER A 45 -8.28 2.46 -1.70
C SER A 45 -9.28 2.69 -0.57
N SER A 46 -9.45 3.93 -0.12
CA SER A 46 -10.44 4.29 0.91
C SER A 46 -11.88 4.03 0.43
N VAL A 47 -12.21 4.37 -0.81
CA VAL A 47 -13.53 4.09 -1.40
C VAL A 47 -13.78 2.58 -1.50
N PHE A 48 -12.79 1.81 -1.95
CA PHE A 48 -12.91 0.35 -2.00
C PHE A 48 -13.05 -0.28 -0.61
N ALA A 49 -12.29 0.19 0.38
CA ALA A 49 -12.39 -0.27 1.76
C ALA A 49 -13.79 0.02 2.35
N LEU A 50 -14.28 1.25 2.19
CA LEU A 50 -15.62 1.64 2.63
C LEU A 50 -16.72 0.87 1.89
N GLY A 51 -16.58 0.68 0.57
CA GLY A 51 -17.52 -0.09 -0.23
C GLY A 51 -17.56 -1.58 0.17
N PHE A 52 -16.40 -2.17 0.46
CA PHE A 52 -16.31 -3.54 0.98
C PHE A 52 -16.94 -3.65 2.37
N ILE A 53 -16.70 -2.67 3.24
CA ILE A 53 -17.36 -2.58 4.55
C ILE A 53 -18.86 -2.49 4.34
N MET A 54 -19.37 -1.59 3.49
CA MET A 54 -20.82 -1.44 3.20
C MET A 54 -21.46 -2.72 2.63
N PHE A 55 -20.73 -3.46 1.79
CA PHE A 55 -21.21 -4.71 1.22
C PHE A 55 -21.30 -5.83 2.26
N ASN A 56 -20.32 -5.92 3.15
CA ASN A 56 -20.28 -6.92 4.22
C ASN A 56 -21.05 -6.49 5.48
N SER A 57 -21.33 -5.20 5.66
CA SER A 57 -22.00 -4.64 6.83
C SER A 57 -23.50 -4.86 6.83
N ARG A 58 -24.07 -5.61 5.86
CA ARG A 58 -25.41 -6.18 6.01
C ARG A 58 -25.55 -7.04 7.30
N GLY A 59 -24.44 -7.41 7.95
CA GLY A 59 -24.39 -8.01 9.29
C GLY A 59 -23.57 -7.28 10.36
N ILE A 60 -22.82 -6.22 10.04
CA ILE A 60 -21.95 -5.50 11.00
C ILE A 60 -22.65 -4.19 11.38
N ARG A 61 -23.33 -4.19 12.53
CA ARG A 61 -24.15 -3.05 12.96
C ARG A 61 -23.35 -1.88 13.54
N GLU A 62 -22.11 -2.08 13.97
CA GLU A 62 -21.34 -1.00 14.61
C GLU A 62 -19.84 -1.12 14.26
N LEU A 63 -19.31 -0.09 13.58
CA LEU A 63 -17.87 0.14 13.51
C LEU A 63 -17.47 0.83 14.82
N HIS A 64 -16.85 0.08 15.72
CA HIS A 64 -16.28 0.66 16.95
C HIS A 64 -14.87 1.15 16.62
N PHE A 65 -14.72 2.46 16.52
CA PHE A 65 -13.40 3.09 16.48
C PHE A 65 -13.10 3.65 17.87
N GLY A 66 -12.21 3.00 18.61
CA GLY A 66 -11.64 3.58 19.80
C GLY A 66 -10.68 4.72 19.44
N THR A 67 -10.49 5.67 20.37
CA THR A 67 -9.41 6.66 20.27
C THR A 67 -8.03 6.02 20.01
N PRO A 68 -7.66 4.87 20.61
CA PRO A 68 -6.40 4.21 20.30
C PRO A 68 -6.30 3.78 18.84
N ASP A 69 -7.39 3.26 18.26
CA ASP A 69 -7.41 2.79 16.86
C ASP A 69 -7.20 3.94 15.88
N LEU A 70 -7.77 5.11 16.18
CA LEU A 70 -7.55 6.33 15.40
C LEU A 70 -6.10 6.81 15.48
N VAL A 71 -5.49 6.73 16.66
CA VAL A 71 -4.08 7.13 16.86
C VAL A 71 -3.15 6.17 16.12
N TYR A 72 -3.30 4.86 16.31
CA TYR A 72 -2.49 3.86 15.61
C TYR A 72 -2.70 3.89 14.10
N GLY A 73 -3.95 4.00 13.64
CA GLY A 73 -4.28 4.15 12.24
C GLY A 73 -3.67 5.41 11.63
N GLY A 74 -3.69 6.53 12.36
CA GLY A 74 -3.05 7.78 11.95
C GLY A 74 -1.53 7.65 11.81
N VAL A 75 -0.85 7.06 12.80
CA VAL A 75 0.60 6.82 12.77
C VAL A 75 0.97 5.91 11.59
N LEU A 76 0.24 4.80 11.41
CA LEU A 76 0.45 3.88 10.28
C LEU A 76 0.18 4.56 8.94
N GLY A 77 -0.83 5.43 8.86
CA GLY A 77 -1.14 6.23 7.68
C GLY A 77 -0.01 7.18 7.29
N VAL A 78 0.57 7.89 8.26
CA VAL A 78 1.72 8.78 8.03
C VAL A 78 2.95 8.01 7.59
N LEU A 79 3.28 6.90 8.27
CA LEU A 79 4.41 6.05 7.89
C LEU A 79 4.23 5.46 6.48
N SER A 80 3.02 5.03 6.15
CA SER A 80 2.69 4.52 4.81
C SER A 80 2.83 5.61 3.75
N PHE A 81 2.36 6.83 4.02
CA PHE A 81 2.52 7.99 3.14
C PHE A 81 4.00 8.29 2.86
N VAL A 82 4.81 8.43 3.91
CA VAL A 82 6.25 8.74 3.79
C VAL A 82 6.95 7.65 2.98
N THR A 83 6.70 6.39 3.31
CA THR A 83 7.30 5.25 2.61
C THR A 83 6.92 5.23 1.14
N TYR A 84 5.64 5.46 0.83
CA TYR A 84 5.15 5.43 -0.54
C TYR A 84 5.65 6.62 -1.37
N MET A 85 5.78 7.81 -0.78
CA MET A 85 6.35 8.97 -1.46
C MET A 85 7.85 8.75 -1.78
N LEU A 86 8.62 8.19 -0.86
CA LEU A 86 10.01 7.80 -1.12
C LEU A 86 10.08 6.76 -2.25
N TYR A 87 9.19 5.77 -2.21
CA TYR A 87 9.09 4.74 -3.25
C TYR A 87 8.77 5.35 -4.63
N LEU A 88 7.72 6.16 -4.76
CA LEU A 88 7.37 6.82 -6.02
C LEU A 88 8.45 7.79 -6.52
N THR A 89 9.19 8.42 -5.60
CA THR A 89 10.31 9.30 -5.96
C THR A 89 11.49 8.49 -6.50
N SER A 90 11.73 7.28 -5.98
CA SER A 90 12.77 6.38 -6.53
C SER A 90 12.47 5.91 -7.97
N PHE A 91 11.22 6.02 -8.42
CA PHE A 91 10.79 5.64 -9.77
C PHE A 91 10.98 6.76 -10.81
N SER A 92 11.16 8.01 -10.38
CA SER A 92 11.38 9.13 -11.31
C SER A 92 12.85 9.27 -11.73
N GLY A 93 13.79 8.73 -10.95
CA GLY A 93 15.23 8.80 -11.23
C GLY A 93 15.86 7.56 -11.87
N ASP A 94 15.35 6.35 -11.57
CA ASP A 94 16.01 5.08 -11.91
C ASP A 94 15.18 4.13 -12.77
N ASN A 95 15.83 3.06 -13.25
CA ASN A 95 15.14 1.92 -13.86
C ASN A 95 14.17 1.30 -12.83
N THR A 96 12.86 1.33 -13.13
CA THR A 96 11.80 0.73 -12.31
C THR A 96 12.08 -0.69 -11.82
N SER A 97 12.75 -1.53 -12.62
CA SER A 97 13.15 -2.87 -12.19
C SER A 97 14.08 -2.86 -10.97
N MET A 98 14.98 -1.88 -10.88
CA MET A 98 15.89 -1.68 -9.76
C MET A 98 15.14 -1.17 -8.53
N SER A 99 14.30 -0.15 -8.69
CA SER A 99 13.49 0.43 -7.60
C SER A 99 12.53 -0.59 -6.97
N VAL A 100 11.88 -1.42 -7.79
CA VAL A 100 11.03 -2.53 -7.32
C VAL A 100 11.86 -3.56 -6.54
N THR A 101 13.05 -3.92 -7.05
CA THR A 101 13.91 -4.91 -6.40
C THR A 101 14.40 -4.44 -5.04
N ILE A 102 14.84 -3.17 -4.94
CA ILE A 102 15.27 -2.57 -3.68
C ILE A 102 14.09 -2.49 -2.71
N TYR A 103 12.91 -2.09 -3.17
CA TYR A 103 11.72 -2.05 -2.33
C TYR A 103 11.36 -3.43 -1.77
N ARG A 104 11.49 -4.51 -2.55
CA ARG A 104 11.24 -5.90 -2.10
C ARG A 104 12.18 -6.35 -0.99
N MET A 105 13.32 -5.67 -0.79
CA MET A 105 14.20 -5.95 0.36
C MET A 105 13.58 -5.53 1.69
N ASN A 106 12.48 -4.75 1.68
CA ASN A 106 11.68 -4.45 2.88
C ASN A 106 11.13 -5.70 3.58
N LEU A 107 11.09 -6.84 2.90
CA LEU A 107 10.74 -8.13 3.48
C LEU A 107 11.65 -8.49 4.67
N ILE A 108 12.95 -8.20 4.57
CA ILE A 108 13.93 -8.55 5.60
C ILE A 108 13.65 -7.79 6.91
N PRO A 109 13.61 -6.44 6.95
CA PRO A 109 13.22 -5.73 8.16
C PRO A 109 11.78 -6.03 8.57
N GLY A 110 10.87 -6.32 7.63
CA GLY A 110 9.51 -6.74 7.95
C GLY A 110 9.45 -8.03 8.77
N ILE A 111 10.21 -9.06 8.37
CA ILE A 111 10.32 -10.33 9.10
C ILE A 111 10.94 -10.09 10.48
N LEU A 112 12.00 -9.28 10.58
CA LEU A 112 12.63 -8.99 11.87
C LEU A 112 11.68 -8.25 12.82
N LEU A 113 10.90 -7.30 12.32
CA LEU A 113 9.89 -6.60 13.11
C LEU A 113 8.75 -7.52 13.51
N ALA A 114 8.30 -8.42 12.64
CA ALA A 114 7.29 -9.43 12.98
C ALA A 114 7.80 -10.37 14.10
N MET A 115 9.04 -10.85 14.01
CA MET A 115 9.67 -11.66 15.06
C MET A 115 9.75 -10.89 16.40
N LEU A 116 10.11 -9.60 16.38
CA LEU A 116 10.27 -8.79 17.58
C LEU A 116 8.94 -8.38 18.24
N PHE A 117 7.96 -7.98 17.44
CA PHE A 117 6.71 -7.39 17.95
C PHE A 117 5.54 -8.38 18.02
N LEU A 118 5.53 -9.42 17.18
CA LEU A 118 4.46 -10.44 17.15
C LEU A 118 4.91 -11.77 17.78
N GLY A 119 6.20 -11.95 18.07
CA GLY A 119 6.74 -13.17 18.69
C GLY A 119 6.72 -14.39 17.77
N GLU A 120 6.62 -14.18 16.45
CA GLU A 120 6.68 -15.23 15.44
C GLU A 120 8.10 -15.84 15.37
N ARG A 121 8.21 -17.14 15.13
CA ARG A 121 9.47 -17.90 15.08
C ARG A 121 9.63 -18.63 13.74
#